data_AF-A0A8S9GKF2-F1
#
_entry.id   AF-A0A8S9GKF2-F1
#
_cell.length_a   1.000
_cell.length_b   1.000
_cell.length_c   1.000
_cell.angle_alpha   90.00
_cell.angle_beta   90.00
_cell.angle_gamma   90.00
#
_symmetry.space_group_name_H-M   'P 1'
#
loop_
_entity.id
_entity.type
_entity.pdbx_description
1 polymer ?
#
loop_
_entity_poly.entity_id
_entity_poly.type
_entity_poly.pdbx_seq_one_letter_code
_entity_poly.pdbx_strand_id
1 'polypeptide(L)'
;MTKNYPAVSEEYQKAIEKCKRKLRGLIAEKNCAPIMVRLAWHSAGTFDCASRTGGPFGTMRFDDELAHGANSGLHIALRLLEPIREQFPTISHADFHQLAGVVAVEVTGGPEIPFHPGREDKPQPPPEGRLPDATKGCDHLRQVFLKQMGLTDQDIVALSGAHTLGRCHKDRSGFEGAWTSNPLIFDNSYFKELLSGEKEGLFQLPSDKALLDDPVFRPLVEKYAAHTFGDLVRAFLDNELTVEAMRLYGEMRDSPDPPLSLPFRVILKGLVPYPELRERVKDDFLELFPGMVVYDPPEDLCVESDEEARTDSDLE
;
A
#
# COMPACT_ATOMS: atom_id res chain seq x y z
N MET A 1 -21.18 8.86 -2.30
CA MET A 1 -21.09 10.21 -2.89
C MET A 1 -20.06 10.18 -4.00
N THR A 2 -20.42 10.59 -5.21
CA THR A 2 -19.47 10.72 -6.32
C THR A 2 -18.46 11.83 -6.01
N LYS A 3 -17.16 11.54 -6.11
CA LYS A 3 -16.12 12.56 -5.94
C LYS A 3 -16.10 13.47 -7.17
N ASN A 4 -16.00 14.79 -6.96
CA ASN A 4 -15.80 15.76 -8.02
C ASN A 4 -14.37 16.29 -7.89
N TYR A 5 -13.48 15.82 -8.76
CA TYR A 5 -12.06 16.18 -8.71
C TYR A 5 -11.83 17.54 -9.39
N PRO A 6 -10.98 18.41 -8.83
CA PRO A 6 -10.65 19.68 -9.46
C PRO A 6 -9.90 19.44 -10.77
N ALA A 7 -10.14 20.29 -11.76
CA ALA A 7 -9.28 20.35 -12.94
C ALA A 7 -7.93 20.97 -12.56
N VAL A 8 -6.84 20.36 -13.01
CA VAL A 8 -5.49 20.90 -12.90
C VAL A 8 -4.94 21.22 -14.29
N SER A 9 -3.93 22.09 -14.38
CA SER A 9 -3.33 22.41 -15.68
C SER A 9 -2.56 21.21 -16.25
N GLU A 10 -2.34 21.20 -17.57
CA GLU A 10 -1.53 20.16 -18.22
C GLU A 10 -0.09 20.14 -17.68
N GLU A 11 0.47 21.31 -17.35
CA GLU A 11 1.81 21.40 -16.75
C GLU A 11 1.84 20.73 -15.38
N TYR A 12 0.79 20.92 -14.57
CA TYR A 12 0.67 20.27 -13.26
C TYR A 12 0.59 18.75 -13.42
N GLN A 13 -0.23 18.25 -14.35
CA GLN A 13 -0.34 16.82 -14.63
C GLN A 13 1.01 16.24 -15.09
N LYS A 14 1.72 16.91 -16.02
CA LYS A 14 3.06 16.50 -16.47
C LYS A 14 4.08 16.50 -15.32
N ALA A 15 3.99 17.47 -14.41
CA ALA A 15 4.83 17.52 -13.22
C ALA A 15 4.57 16.33 -12.28
N ILE A 16 3.29 15.99 -12.03
CA ILE A 16 2.90 14.81 -11.24
C ILE A 16 3.48 13.53 -11.84
N GLU A 17 3.34 13.31 -13.15
CA GLU A 17 3.88 12.10 -13.81
C GLU A 17 5.41 12.01 -13.70
N LYS A 18 6.13 13.13 -13.89
CA LYS A 18 7.58 13.17 -13.75
C LYS A 18 8.01 12.96 -12.30
N CYS A 19 7.25 13.51 -11.35
CA CYS A 19 7.47 13.34 -9.92
C CYS A 19 7.26 11.87 -9.50
N LYS A 20 6.17 11.22 -9.96
CA LYS A 20 5.86 9.81 -9.74
C LYS A 20 7.04 8.92 -10.13
N ARG A 21 7.64 9.14 -11.31
CA ARG A 21 8.83 8.39 -11.77
C ARG A 21 10.06 8.58 -10.88
N LYS A 22 10.34 9.80 -10.42
CA LYS A 22 11.47 10.07 -9.51
C LYS A 22 11.25 9.46 -8.13
N LEU A 23 10.02 9.55 -7.62
CA LEU A 23 9.64 8.92 -6.35
C LEU A 23 9.82 7.41 -6.41
N ARG A 24 9.45 6.76 -7.54
CA ARG A 24 9.66 5.30 -7.71
C ARG A 24 11.12 4.92 -7.54
N GLY A 25 12.02 5.61 -8.24
CA GLY A 25 13.47 5.36 -8.15
C GLY A 25 14.00 5.54 -6.73
N LEU A 26 13.72 6.68 -6.09
CA LEU A 26 14.21 6.95 -4.73
C LEU A 26 13.64 5.99 -3.69
N ILE A 27 12.34 5.69 -3.75
CA ILE A 27 11.68 4.83 -2.76
C ILE A 27 12.20 3.40 -2.85
N ALA A 28 12.41 2.88 -4.07
CA ALA A 28 13.02 1.58 -4.29
C ALA A 28 14.48 1.55 -3.81
N GLU A 29 15.31 2.50 -4.27
CA GLU A 29 16.74 2.54 -3.96
C GLU A 29 17.01 2.67 -2.45
N LYS A 30 16.21 3.47 -1.73
CA LYS A 30 16.38 3.71 -0.30
C LYS A 30 15.65 2.72 0.59
N ASN A 31 14.91 1.76 0.03
CA ASN A 31 14.06 0.82 0.78
C ASN A 31 13.16 1.52 1.82
N CYS A 32 12.63 2.69 1.45
CA CYS A 32 11.93 3.59 2.38
C CYS A 32 10.40 3.60 2.16
N ALA A 33 9.87 2.68 1.37
CA ALA A 33 8.43 2.57 1.13
C ALA A 33 7.57 2.56 2.42
N PRO A 34 7.90 1.80 3.48
CA PRO A 34 7.04 1.77 4.67
C PRO A 34 6.89 3.13 5.36
N ILE A 35 7.97 3.93 5.43
CA ILE A 35 7.89 5.26 6.06
C ILE A 35 7.14 6.26 5.17
N MET A 36 7.12 6.08 3.85
CA MET A 36 6.33 6.91 2.94
C MET A 36 4.84 6.59 3.02
N VAL A 37 4.47 5.32 3.15
CA VAL A 37 3.07 4.91 3.45
C VAL A 37 2.64 5.50 4.79
N ARG A 38 3.48 5.41 5.82
CA ARG A 38 3.20 6.02 7.13
C ARG A 38 3.05 7.54 7.03
N LEU A 39 3.92 8.25 6.30
CA LEU A 39 3.82 9.70 6.11
C LEU A 39 2.49 10.09 5.46
N ALA A 40 2.10 9.40 4.38
CA ALA A 40 0.85 9.64 3.68
C ALA A 40 -0.37 9.35 4.57
N TRP A 41 -0.33 8.25 5.33
CA TRP A 41 -1.36 7.89 6.31
C TRP A 41 -1.50 8.95 7.40
N HIS A 42 -0.41 9.32 8.08
CA HIS A 42 -0.43 10.29 9.18
C HIS A 42 -0.87 11.68 8.69
N SER A 43 -0.54 12.05 7.45
CA SER A 43 -1.03 13.28 6.84
C SER A 43 -2.55 13.26 6.60
N ALA A 44 -3.11 12.10 6.23
CA ALA A 44 -4.54 11.96 5.93
C ALA A 44 -5.41 11.68 7.17
N GLY A 45 -4.88 10.91 8.13
CA GLY A 45 -5.61 10.36 9.28
C GLY A 45 -6.01 11.37 10.34
N THR A 46 -5.66 12.65 10.18
CA THR A 46 -6.08 13.73 11.05
C THR A 46 -7.43 14.35 10.65
N PHE A 47 -8.03 13.89 9.55
CA PHE A 47 -9.31 14.40 9.07
C PHE A 47 -10.44 14.12 10.06
N ASP A 48 -11.20 15.16 10.39
CA ASP A 48 -12.42 15.06 11.17
C ASP A 48 -13.63 15.48 10.32
N CYS A 49 -14.58 14.59 10.13
CA CYS A 49 -15.72 14.80 9.24
C CYS A 49 -16.73 15.81 9.81
N ALA A 50 -16.79 15.96 11.14
CA ALA A 50 -17.71 16.88 11.80
C ALA A 50 -17.27 18.34 11.63
N SER A 51 -16.00 18.64 11.93
CA SER A 51 -15.42 19.99 11.80
C SER A 51 -14.84 20.28 10.41
N ARG A 52 -14.63 19.25 9.59
CA ARG A 52 -13.97 19.32 8.26
C ARG A 52 -12.55 19.91 8.33
N THR A 53 -11.85 19.64 9.43
CA THR A 53 -10.47 20.06 9.69
C THR A 53 -9.50 18.89 9.64
N GLY A 54 -8.19 19.18 9.55
CA GLY A 54 -7.17 18.16 9.31
C GLY A 54 -7.27 17.54 7.92
N GLY A 55 -6.64 16.37 7.74
CA GLY A 55 -6.60 15.64 6.48
C GLY A 55 -5.41 15.99 5.59
N PRO A 56 -5.32 15.39 4.39
CA PRO A 56 -4.11 15.36 3.57
C PRO A 56 -3.89 16.70 2.84
N PHE A 57 -3.61 17.76 3.58
CA PHE A 57 -3.47 19.13 3.06
C PHE A 57 -2.08 19.72 3.36
N GLY A 58 -1.06 18.86 3.30
CA GLY A 58 0.35 19.24 3.32
C GLY A 58 0.89 19.72 4.68
N THR A 59 0.09 19.73 5.75
CA THR A 59 0.44 20.35 7.04
C THR A 59 1.53 19.61 7.81
N MET A 60 1.76 18.33 7.51
CA MET A 60 2.86 17.52 8.07
C MET A 60 4.27 18.12 7.82
N ARG A 61 4.39 19.15 6.97
CA ARG A 61 5.63 19.93 6.77
C ARG A 61 5.97 20.87 7.93
N PHE A 62 5.02 21.15 8.83
CA PHE A 62 5.19 22.07 9.94
C PHE A 62 5.74 21.36 11.17
N ASP A 63 6.68 22.01 11.86
CA ASP A 63 7.33 21.49 13.07
C ASP A 63 6.31 21.17 14.18
N ASP A 64 5.26 21.98 14.32
CA ASP A 64 4.19 21.76 15.30
C ASP A 64 3.51 20.39 15.12
N GLU A 65 3.19 20.01 13.87
CA GLU A 65 2.58 18.71 13.59
C GLU A 65 3.60 17.57 13.68
N LEU A 66 4.84 17.80 13.26
CA LEU A 66 5.93 16.82 13.41
C LEU A 66 6.26 16.51 14.86
N ALA A 67 6.05 17.47 15.76
CA ALA A 67 6.27 17.33 17.19
C ALA A 67 5.22 16.46 17.90
N HIS A 68 4.08 16.17 17.25
CA HIS A 68 3.08 15.25 17.80
C HIS A 68 3.70 13.88 18.06
N GLY A 69 3.41 13.27 19.21
CA GLY A 69 4.02 12.01 19.64
C GLY A 69 3.84 10.87 18.64
N ALA A 70 2.63 10.77 18.05
CA ALA A 70 2.33 9.77 17.01
C ALA A 70 3.18 9.95 15.73
N ASN A 71 3.71 11.15 15.47
CA ASN A 71 4.49 11.49 14.27
C ASN A 71 6.00 11.31 14.46
N SER A 72 6.46 10.80 15.62
CA SER A 72 7.87 10.55 15.89
C SER A 72 8.55 9.80 14.75
N GLY A 73 9.67 10.36 14.26
CA GLY A 73 10.46 9.86 13.13
C GLY A 73 10.02 10.32 11.73
N LEU A 74 8.86 10.96 11.53
CA LEU A 74 8.41 11.37 10.19
C LEU A 74 9.24 12.49 9.55
N HIS A 75 9.98 13.27 10.36
CA HIS A 75 10.96 14.23 9.84
C HIS A 75 12.05 13.56 8.97
N ILE A 76 12.33 12.27 9.19
CA ILE A 76 13.26 11.48 8.36
C ILE A 76 12.67 11.29 6.96
N ALA A 77 11.38 10.99 6.85
CA ALA A 77 10.70 10.82 5.57
C ALA A 77 10.72 12.13 4.75
N LEU A 78 10.40 13.26 5.39
CA LEU A 78 10.46 14.57 4.75
C LEU A 78 11.86 14.88 4.22
N ARG A 79 12.89 14.68 5.05
CA ARG A 79 14.29 14.89 4.64
C ARG A 79 14.72 14.00 3.48
N LEU A 80 14.25 12.74 3.42
CA LEU A 80 14.52 11.84 2.29
C LEU A 80 13.85 12.33 1.00
N LEU A 81 12.65 12.92 1.11
CA LEU A 81 11.90 13.39 -0.05
C LEU A 81 12.32 14.78 -0.53
N GLU A 82 12.96 15.59 0.32
CA GLU A 82 13.33 16.99 0.04
C GLU A 82 14.04 17.19 -1.32
N PRO A 83 15.07 16.39 -1.69
CA PRO A 83 15.76 16.59 -2.96
C PRO A 83 14.86 16.40 -4.19
N ILE A 84 13.81 15.58 -4.09
CA ILE A 84 12.82 15.45 -5.16
C ILE A 84 11.81 16.60 -5.07
N ARG A 85 11.35 16.97 -3.86
CA ARG A 85 10.38 18.04 -3.64
C ARG A 85 10.84 19.38 -4.23
N GLU A 86 12.12 19.73 -4.05
CA GLU A 86 12.74 20.95 -4.59
C GLU A 86 12.69 21.02 -6.12
N GLN A 87 12.69 19.88 -6.81
CA GLN A 87 12.58 19.81 -8.28
C GLN A 87 11.17 20.06 -8.79
N PHE A 88 10.15 20.03 -7.91
CA PHE A 88 8.74 20.19 -8.27
C PHE A 88 8.06 21.26 -7.41
N PRO A 89 8.50 22.53 -7.45
CA PRO A 89 7.94 23.59 -6.61
C PRO A 89 6.46 23.86 -6.89
N THR A 90 5.96 23.51 -8.08
CA THR A 90 4.57 23.69 -8.49
C THR A 90 3.59 22.68 -7.88
N ILE A 91 4.07 21.51 -7.44
CA ILE A 91 3.23 20.49 -6.80
C ILE A 91 3.05 20.86 -5.33
N SER A 92 1.81 20.83 -4.83
CA SER A 92 1.53 21.05 -3.42
C SER A 92 2.18 19.98 -2.53
N HIS A 93 2.55 20.33 -1.29
CA HIS A 93 3.02 19.32 -0.33
C HIS A 93 1.96 18.24 -0.08
N ALA A 94 0.68 18.65 -0.11
CA ALA A 94 -0.47 17.78 0.00
C ALA A 94 -0.48 16.66 -1.04
N ASP A 95 -0.42 17.01 -2.33
CA ASP A 95 -0.37 16.02 -3.41
C ASP A 95 0.94 15.22 -3.37
N PHE A 96 2.06 15.89 -3.10
CA PHE A 96 3.37 15.25 -3.08
C PHE A 96 3.49 14.15 -2.01
N HIS A 97 3.03 14.40 -0.77
CA HIS A 97 3.05 13.37 0.29
C HIS A 97 2.14 12.18 -0.04
N GLN A 98 0.94 12.44 -0.60
CA GLN A 98 0.02 11.38 -0.99
C GLN A 98 0.55 10.57 -2.19
N LEU A 99 1.18 11.24 -3.16
CA LEU A 99 1.82 10.58 -4.30
C LEU A 99 2.96 9.67 -3.83
N ALA A 100 3.77 10.10 -2.86
CA ALA A 100 4.82 9.26 -2.26
C ALA A 100 4.24 8.00 -1.60
N GLY A 101 3.11 8.10 -0.89
CA GLY A 101 2.42 6.94 -0.32
C GLY A 101 1.88 5.97 -1.39
N VAL A 102 1.25 6.48 -2.45
CA VAL A 102 0.76 5.67 -3.57
C VAL A 102 1.91 4.94 -4.26
N VAL A 103 3.00 5.64 -4.56
CA VAL A 103 4.19 5.06 -5.18
C VAL A 103 4.81 4.01 -4.27
N ALA A 104 4.87 4.26 -2.96
CA ALA A 104 5.43 3.29 -2.03
C ALA A 104 4.69 1.96 -2.04
N VAL A 105 3.35 1.97 -2.05
CA VAL A 105 2.55 0.74 -2.19
C VAL A 105 2.85 0.03 -3.51
N GLU A 106 2.86 0.76 -4.61
CA GLU A 106 3.09 0.24 -5.97
C GLU A 106 4.48 -0.42 -6.12
N VAL A 107 5.54 0.25 -5.65
CA VAL A 107 6.94 -0.22 -5.75
C VAL A 107 7.17 -1.49 -4.93
N THR A 108 6.44 -1.66 -3.83
CA THR A 108 6.49 -2.88 -3.00
C THR A 108 5.64 -4.03 -3.54
N GLY A 109 5.07 -3.90 -4.74
CA GLY A 109 4.27 -4.94 -5.39
C GLY A 109 2.77 -4.90 -5.07
N GLY A 110 2.33 -3.88 -4.33
CA GLY A 110 0.94 -3.68 -3.93
C GLY A 110 0.02 -3.25 -5.07
N PRO A 111 -1.27 -3.02 -4.78
CA PRO A 111 -2.23 -2.62 -5.80
C PRO A 111 -1.94 -1.20 -6.31
N GLU A 112 -2.24 -0.97 -7.59
CA GLU A 112 -2.27 0.39 -8.12
C GLU A 112 -3.43 1.17 -7.50
N ILE A 113 -3.12 2.28 -6.83
CA ILE A 113 -4.08 3.17 -6.19
C ILE A 113 -4.30 4.38 -7.13
N PRO A 114 -5.54 4.64 -7.58
CA PRO A 114 -5.84 5.81 -8.41
C PRO A 114 -5.46 7.11 -7.70
N PHE A 115 -4.59 7.90 -8.32
CA PHE A 115 -4.17 9.20 -7.82
C PHE A 115 -4.83 10.33 -8.61
N HIS A 116 -5.48 11.25 -7.89
CA HIS A 116 -6.11 12.45 -8.46
C HIS A 116 -5.43 13.68 -7.84
N PRO A 117 -4.78 14.56 -8.63
CA PRO A 117 -4.13 15.77 -8.14
C PRO A 117 -5.14 16.89 -7.82
N GLY A 118 -4.63 17.97 -7.23
CA GLY A 118 -5.35 19.21 -6.95
C GLY A 118 -5.66 19.44 -5.48
N ARG A 119 -4.98 18.74 -4.55
CA ARG A 119 -5.05 19.11 -3.13
C ARG A 119 -4.30 20.41 -2.91
N GLU A 120 -4.92 21.34 -2.19
CA GLU A 120 -4.27 22.58 -1.78
C GLU A 120 -3.58 22.42 -0.43
N ASP A 121 -2.46 23.12 -0.25
CA ASP A 121 -1.76 23.17 1.03
C ASP A 121 -2.50 24.08 2.00
N LYS A 122 -2.83 23.56 3.19
CA LYS A 122 -3.41 24.36 4.26
C LYS A 122 -2.31 25.00 5.12
N PRO A 123 -2.60 26.16 5.74
CA PRO A 123 -1.61 26.92 6.51
C PRO A 123 -1.51 26.47 7.97
N GLN A 124 -2.51 25.76 8.49
CA GLN A 124 -2.59 25.42 9.92
C GLN A 124 -2.68 23.91 10.10
N PRO A 125 -1.82 23.31 10.95
CA PRO A 125 -1.91 21.91 11.28
C PRO A 125 -3.16 21.62 12.15
N PRO A 126 -3.66 20.37 12.12
CA PRO A 126 -4.69 19.92 13.04
C PRO A 126 -4.16 19.82 14.47
N PRO A 127 -5.03 19.83 15.50
CA PRO A 127 -4.60 19.52 16.86
C PRO A 127 -4.10 18.07 16.97
N GLU A 128 -3.19 17.84 17.91
CA GLU A 128 -2.72 16.49 18.28
C GLU A 128 -3.87 15.60 18.81
N GLY A 129 -3.67 14.28 18.75
CA GLY A 129 -4.55 13.29 19.39
C GLY A 129 -5.62 12.68 18.48
N ARG A 130 -5.61 13.02 17.18
CA ARG A 130 -6.56 12.49 16.18
C ARG A 130 -6.16 11.14 15.57
N LEU A 131 -4.89 10.77 15.68
CA LEU A 131 -4.37 9.50 15.16
C LEU A 131 -4.66 8.35 16.14
N PRO A 132 -4.80 7.11 15.64
CA PRO A 132 -5.13 5.97 16.50
C PRO A 132 -3.99 5.65 17.48
N ASP A 133 -4.38 5.07 18.61
CA ASP A 133 -3.50 4.65 19.69
C ASP A 133 -3.39 3.14 19.62
N ALA A 134 -2.15 2.66 19.43
CA ALA A 134 -1.86 1.26 19.22
C ALA A 134 -2.15 0.38 20.44
N THR A 135 -2.28 0.95 21.65
CA THR A 135 -2.58 0.17 22.87
C THR A 135 -4.07 -0.04 23.08
N LYS A 136 -4.93 0.51 22.22
CA LYS A 136 -6.40 0.45 22.36
C LYS A 136 -7.02 -0.51 21.36
N GLY A 137 -8.23 -0.98 21.68
CA GLY A 137 -8.98 -1.95 20.87
C GLY A 137 -10.03 -1.34 19.93
N CYS A 138 -10.99 -2.17 19.52
CA CYS A 138 -11.93 -1.89 18.43
C CYS A 138 -12.82 -0.67 18.61
N ASP A 139 -13.24 -0.35 19.85
CA ASP A 139 -14.03 0.86 20.12
C ASP A 139 -13.24 2.12 19.77
N HIS A 140 -11.93 2.13 20.07
CA HIS A 140 -11.05 3.25 19.69
C HIS A 140 -10.83 3.31 18.19
N LEU A 141 -10.65 2.16 17.53
CA LEU A 141 -10.54 2.09 16.06
C LEU A 141 -11.81 2.66 15.40
N ARG A 142 -13.01 2.27 15.84
CA ARG A 142 -14.25 2.84 15.32
C ARG A 142 -14.40 4.32 15.66
N GLN A 143 -13.99 4.76 16.84
CA GLN A 143 -14.02 6.19 17.19
C GLN A 143 -13.16 7.02 16.22
N VAL A 144 -11.96 6.55 15.89
CA VAL A 144 -11.04 7.27 15.00
C VAL A 144 -11.45 7.14 13.53
N PHE A 145 -11.60 5.92 13.02
CA PHE A 145 -11.82 5.70 11.60
C PHE A 145 -13.28 5.92 11.19
N LEU A 146 -14.23 5.39 11.95
CA LEU A 146 -15.66 5.47 11.60
C LEU A 146 -16.24 6.83 11.97
N LYS A 147 -16.11 7.25 13.24
CA LYS A 147 -16.75 8.49 13.73
C LYS A 147 -16.01 9.75 13.29
N GLN A 148 -14.69 9.79 13.46
CA GLN A 148 -13.90 10.97 13.10
C GLN A 148 -13.63 11.03 11.59
N MET A 149 -13.03 10.00 10.97
CA MET A 149 -12.68 10.08 9.53
C MET A 149 -13.84 9.83 8.57
N GLY A 150 -14.89 9.12 9.00
CA GLY A 150 -16.02 8.75 8.15
C GLY A 150 -15.75 7.54 7.24
N LEU A 151 -14.85 6.66 7.64
CA LEU A 151 -14.54 5.39 6.98
C LEU A 151 -15.47 4.26 7.47
N THR A 152 -15.35 3.07 6.88
CA THR A 152 -16.14 1.88 7.24
C THR A 152 -15.32 0.86 8.03
N ASP A 153 -16.01 -0.10 8.65
CA ASP A 153 -15.36 -1.25 9.31
C ASP A 153 -14.47 -2.05 8.33
N GLN A 154 -14.87 -2.15 7.05
CA GLN A 154 -14.04 -2.76 6.01
C GLN A 154 -12.75 -1.97 5.77
N ASP A 155 -12.84 -0.64 5.73
CA ASP A 155 -11.66 0.22 5.54
C ASP A 155 -10.68 0.09 6.70
N ILE A 156 -11.17 -0.03 7.95
CA ILE A 156 -10.31 -0.24 9.14
C ILE A 156 -9.44 -1.48 8.95
N VAL A 157 -10.06 -2.61 8.61
CA VAL A 157 -9.34 -3.88 8.48
C VAL A 157 -8.41 -3.87 7.27
N ALA A 158 -8.88 -3.36 6.13
CA ALA A 158 -8.07 -3.27 4.91
C ALA A 158 -6.84 -2.35 5.09
N LEU A 159 -7.02 -1.17 5.71
CA LEU A 159 -5.92 -0.23 5.96
C LEU A 159 -4.93 -0.75 7.01
N SER A 160 -5.39 -1.52 8.01
CA SER A 160 -4.50 -2.20 8.96
C SER A 160 -3.53 -3.15 8.25
N GLY A 161 -3.95 -3.71 7.09
CA GLY A 161 -3.11 -4.52 6.21
C GLY A 161 -1.83 -3.83 5.72
N ALA A 162 -1.76 -2.49 5.75
CA ALA A 162 -0.54 -1.75 5.41
C ALA A 162 0.64 -2.06 6.35
N HIS A 163 0.37 -2.59 7.56
CA HIS A 163 1.41 -3.12 8.46
C HIS A 163 2.14 -4.34 7.89
N THR A 164 1.69 -4.91 6.77
CA THR A 164 2.50 -5.87 5.99
C THR A 164 3.86 -5.29 5.61
N LEU A 165 3.95 -3.96 5.49
CA LEU A 165 5.16 -3.19 5.27
C LEU A 165 5.73 -2.62 6.58
N GLY A 166 7.05 -2.72 6.73
CA GLY A 166 7.81 -2.02 7.75
C GLY A 166 7.83 -2.68 9.12
N ARG A 167 8.07 -1.84 10.13
CA ARG A 167 8.27 -2.26 11.53
C ARG A 167 8.11 -1.12 12.51
N CYS A 168 7.81 -1.47 13.76
CA CYS A 168 7.97 -0.57 14.89
C CYS A 168 9.45 -0.36 15.23
N HIS A 169 9.75 0.79 15.84
CA HIS A 169 11.08 1.12 16.35
C HIS A 169 10.94 1.70 17.76
N LYS A 170 11.72 1.17 18.71
CA LYS A 170 11.59 1.48 20.13
C LYS A 170 11.80 2.96 20.45
N ASP A 171 12.67 3.64 19.72
CA ASP A 171 12.96 5.07 19.82
C ASP A 171 11.86 5.98 19.23
N ARG A 172 10.84 5.40 18.57
CA ARG A 172 9.72 6.13 17.96
C ARG A 172 8.42 5.89 18.72
N SER A 173 7.88 4.67 18.63
CA SER A 173 6.58 4.32 19.21
C SER A 173 6.69 3.61 20.57
N GLY A 174 7.91 3.24 21.00
CA GLY A 174 8.14 2.38 22.16
C GLY A 174 8.00 0.88 21.88
N PHE A 175 7.45 0.50 20.72
CA PHE A 175 7.35 -0.89 20.23
C PHE A 175 8.51 -1.22 19.29
N GLU A 176 8.82 -2.51 19.10
CA GLU A 176 9.94 -2.97 18.27
C GLU A 176 9.56 -4.23 17.50
N GLY A 177 9.93 -4.30 16.23
CA GLY A 177 9.75 -5.50 15.39
C GLY A 177 8.85 -5.30 14.18
N ALA A 178 8.98 -6.20 13.21
CA ALA A 178 8.17 -6.23 11.99
C ALA A 178 6.95 -7.14 12.16
N TRP A 179 5.88 -6.85 11.43
CA TRP A 179 4.69 -7.73 11.40
C TRP A 179 4.86 -8.95 10.52
N THR A 180 5.73 -8.86 9.52
CA THR A 180 5.94 -9.89 8.50
C THR A 180 7.42 -10.18 8.34
N SER A 181 7.74 -11.38 7.84
CA SER A 181 9.11 -11.77 7.52
C SER A 181 9.72 -10.98 6.37
N ASN A 182 8.87 -10.41 5.50
CA ASN A 182 9.26 -9.65 4.31
C ASN A 182 8.69 -8.22 4.36
N PRO A 183 9.22 -7.32 5.22
CA PRO A 183 8.63 -6.01 5.51
C PRO A 183 8.74 -4.98 4.36
N LEU A 184 9.19 -5.39 3.18
CA LEU A 184 9.27 -4.58 1.97
C LEU A 184 8.40 -5.13 0.82
N ILE A 185 7.62 -6.19 1.07
CA ILE A 185 6.71 -6.79 0.11
C ILE A 185 5.28 -6.51 0.55
N PHE A 186 4.49 -5.90 -0.33
CA PHE A 186 3.08 -5.64 -0.07
C PHE A 186 2.26 -6.84 -0.52
N ASP A 187 1.86 -7.65 0.44
CA ASP A 187 1.02 -8.83 0.27
C ASP A 187 0.01 -8.97 1.45
N ASN A 188 -0.66 -10.11 1.54
CA ASN A 188 -1.59 -10.40 2.64
C ASN A 188 -0.93 -11.10 3.86
N SER A 189 0.39 -11.13 3.94
CA SER A 189 1.12 -11.80 5.03
C SER A 189 0.75 -11.23 6.40
N TYR A 190 0.51 -9.93 6.53
CA TYR A 190 0.00 -9.34 7.78
C TYR A 190 -1.20 -10.11 8.37
N PHE A 191 -2.21 -10.42 7.55
CA PHE A 191 -3.41 -11.11 8.03
C PHE A 191 -3.15 -12.58 8.34
N LYS A 192 -2.28 -13.25 7.56
CA LYS A 192 -1.86 -14.63 7.81
C LYS A 192 -1.09 -14.75 9.13
N GLU A 193 -0.15 -13.84 9.35
CA GLU A 193 0.63 -13.77 10.58
C GLU A 193 -0.26 -13.47 11.79
N LEU A 194 -1.20 -12.53 11.65
CA LEU A 194 -2.17 -12.20 12.69
C LEU A 194 -3.01 -13.41 13.13
N LEU A 195 -3.56 -14.18 12.17
CA LEU A 195 -4.35 -15.38 12.46
C LEU A 195 -3.53 -16.54 13.04
N SER A 196 -2.24 -16.61 12.72
CA SER A 196 -1.35 -17.69 13.17
C SER A 196 -0.87 -17.52 14.61
N GLY A 197 -1.14 -16.37 15.24
CA GLY A 197 -0.71 -16.04 16.60
C GLY A 197 0.71 -15.47 16.66
N GLU A 198 1.22 -15.29 17.88
CA GLU A 198 2.56 -14.73 18.10
C GLU A 198 3.66 -15.70 17.67
N LYS A 199 4.66 -15.19 16.94
CA LYS A 199 5.84 -15.93 16.49
C LYS A 199 7.10 -15.19 16.91
N GLU A 200 8.14 -15.96 17.22
CA GLU A 200 9.47 -15.40 17.49
C GLU A 200 9.94 -14.59 16.27
N GLY A 201 10.41 -13.35 16.51
CA GLY A 201 10.90 -12.45 15.46
C GLY A 201 9.83 -11.57 14.78
N LEU A 202 8.54 -11.83 15.00
CA LEU A 202 7.44 -10.99 14.51
C LEU A 202 6.73 -10.27 15.65
N PHE A 203 6.03 -9.19 15.32
CA PHE A 203 5.37 -8.32 16.29
C PHE A 203 3.91 -8.04 15.92
N GLN A 204 3.06 -7.92 16.93
CA GLN A 204 1.64 -7.57 16.79
C GLN A 204 1.27 -6.57 17.89
N LEU A 205 0.75 -5.40 17.50
CA LEU A 205 0.24 -4.40 18.44
C LEU A 205 -1.07 -4.89 19.08
N PRO A 206 -1.42 -4.35 20.26
CA PRO A 206 -2.76 -4.56 20.83
C PRO A 206 -3.89 -4.18 19.86
N SER A 207 -3.72 -3.12 19.07
CA SER A 207 -4.70 -2.72 18.05
C SER A 207 -4.86 -3.74 16.91
N ASP A 208 -3.79 -4.45 16.52
CA ASP A 208 -3.87 -5.48 15.48
C ASP A 208 -4.63 -6.70 16.01
N LYS A 209 -4.30 -7.13 17.24
CA LYS A 209 -4.96 -8.25 17.91
C LYS A 209 -6.45 -8.00 18.13
N ALA A 210 -6.83 -6.76 18.42
CA ALA A 210 -8.22 -6.38 18.60
C ALA A 210 -9.09 -6.73 17.37
N LEU A 211 -8.51 -6.74 16.15
CA LEU A 211 -9.23 -7.13 14.93
C LEU A 211 -9.76 -8.59 14.99
N LEU A 212 -9.14 -9.46 15.79
CA LEU A 212 -9.55 -10.85 15.97
C LEU A 212 -10.67 -11.04 16.98
N ASP A 213 -10.88 -10.06 17.86
CA ASP A 213 -11.86 -10.13 18.96
C ASP A 213 -13.24 -9.58 18.54
N ASP A 214 -13.30 -8.83 17.44
CA ASP A 214 -14.52 -8.17 16.98
C ASP A 214 -15.29 -9.00 15.93
N PRO A 215 -16.61 -9.19 16.10
CA PRO A 215 -17.42 -10.05 15.23
C PRO A 215 -17.59 -9.52 13.80
N VAL A 216 -17.29 -8.24 13.54
CA VAL A 216 -17.31 -7.65 12.19
C VAL A 216 -15.90 -7.65 11.59
N PHE A 217 -14.86 -7.35 12.37
CA PHE A 217 -13.49 -7.31 11.87
C PHE A 217 -12.91 -8.68 11.59
N ARG A 218 -13.15 -9.67 12.45
CA ARG A 218 -12.55 -11.00 12.29
C ARG A 218 -12.90 -11.67 10.95
N PRO A 219 -14.17 -11.69 10.49
CA PRO A 219 -14.49 -12.23 9.17
C PRO A 219 -13.77 -11.53 8.02
N LEU A 220 -13.46 -10.23 8.15
CA LEU A 220 -12.68 -9.48 7.16
C LEU A 220 -11.20 -9.88 7.20
N VAL A 221 -10.62 -10.07 8.40
CA VAL A 221 -9.25 -10.59 8.56
C VAL A 221 -9.12 -11.96 7.92
N GLU A 222 -10.05 -12.88 8.21
CA GLU A 222 -10.09 -14.21 7.61
C GLU A 222 -10.24 -14.14 6.09
N LYS A 223 -11.10 -13.24 5.58
CA LYS A 223 -11.26 -13.00 4.14
C LYS A 223 -9.97 -12.51 3.47
N TYR A 224 -9.22 -11.60 4.11
CA TYR A 224 -7.98 -11.08 3.52
C TYR A 224 -6.80 -12.04 3.69
N ALA A 225 -6.78 -12.87 4.73
CA ALA A 225 -5.77 -13.91 4.91
C ALA A 225 -5.93 -15.10 3.96
N ALA A 226 -7.17 -15.38 3.55
CA ALA A 226 -7.46 -16.48 2.63
C ALA A 226 -6.60 -16.37 1.36
N HIS A 227 -5.93 -17.46 1.00
CA HIS A 227 -5.27 -17.56 -0.30
C HIS A 227 -6.33 -17.41 -1.37
N THR A 228 -6.17 -16.39 -2.20
CA THR A 228 -7.02 -16.29 -3.37
C THR A 228 -6.56 -17.32 -4.39
N PHE A 229 -7.45 -17.73 -5.28
CA PHE A 229 -7.08 -18.55 -6.45
C PHE A 229 -5.87 -17.97 -7.19
N GLY A 230 -5.72 -16.64 -7.22
CA GLY A 230 -4.55 -15.98 -7.81
C GLY A 230 -3.23 -16.36 -7.17
N ASP A 231 -3.18 -16.51 -5.83
CA ASP A 231 -1.97 -16.88 -5.11
C ASP A 231 -1.58 -18.34 -5.41
N LEU A 232 -2.56 -19.23 -5.47
CA LEU A 232 -2.35 -20.63 -5.81
C LEU A 232 -1.90 -20.77 -7.26
N VAL A 233 -2.61 -20.15 -8.20
CA VAL A 233 -2.24 -20.18 -9.63
C VAL A 233 -0.83 -19.63 -9.81
N ARG A 234 -0.49 -18.51 -9.17
CA ARG A 234 0.87 -17.93 -9.22
C ARG A 234 1.92 -18.87 -8.64
N ALA A 235 1.68 -19.50 -7.50
CA ALA A 235 2.63 -20.45 -6.93
C ALA A 235 2.93 -21.63 -7.87
N PHE A 236 1.93 -22.14 -8.59
CA PHE A 236 2.14 -23.19 -9.59
C PHE A 236 2.90 -22.67 -10.82
N LEU A 237 2.58 -21.46 -11.30
CA LEU A 237 3.33 -20.82 -12.40
C LEU A 237 4.80 -20.59 -12.04
N ASP A 238 5.09 -20.16 -10.82
CA ASP A 238 6.45 -19.91 -10.34
C ASP A 238 7.27 -21.20 -10.18
N ASN A 239 6.62 -22.37 -10.19
CA ASN A 239 7.26 -23.69 -10.17
C ASN A 239 7.15 -24.42 -11.51
N GLU A 240 6.86 -23.70 -12.61
CA GLU A 240 6.71 -24.23 -13.97
C GLU A 240 5.59 -25.28 -14.14
N LEU A 241 4.64 -25.34 -13.19
CA LEU A 241 3.47 -26.22 -13.23
C LEU A 241 2.30 -25.56 -13.95
N THR A 242 2.52 -25.17 -15.21
CA THR A 242 1.58 -24.33 -15.97
C THR A 242 0.22 -25.02 -16.21
N VAL A 243 0.20 -26.34 -16.39
CA VAL A 243 -1.05 -27.08 -16.65
C VAL A 243 -1.97 -27.05 -15.42
N GLU A 244 -1.42 -27.33 -14.25
CA GLU A 244 -2.11 -27.31 -12.97
C GLU A 244 -2.53 -25.88 -12.59
N ALA A 245 -1.67 -24.88 -12.85
CA ALA A 245 -1.99 -23.48 -12.67
C ALA A 245 -3.24 -23.08 -13.50
N MET A 246 -3.26 -23.43 -14.79
CA MET A 246 -4.38 -23.08 -15.66
C MET A 246 -5.66 -23.89 -15.35
N ARG A 247 -5.53 -25.08 -14.75
CA ARG A 247 -6.67 -25.83 -14.20
C ARG A 247 -7.30 -25.11 -13.01
N LEU A 248 -6.48 -24.69 -12.04
CA LEU A 248 -6.94 -23.90 -10.89
C LEU A 248 -7.54 -22.56 -11.30
N TYR A 249 -6.98 -21.91 -12.32
CA TYR A 249 -7.56 -20.71 -12.92
C TYR A 249 -8.95 -20.98 -13.52
N GLY A 250 -9.14 -22.11 -14.22
CA GLY A 250 -10.46 -22.51 -14.71
C GLY A 250 -11.47 -22.69 -13.58
N GLU A 251 -11.07 -23.41 -12.51
CA GLU A 251 -11.90 -23.59 -11.31
C GLU A 251 -12.27 -22.25 -10.65
N MET A 252 -11.35 -21.27 -10.63
CA MET A 252 -11.63 -19.91 -10.16
C MET A 252 -12.69 -19.22 -11.02
N ARG A 253 -12.55 -19.31 -12.34
CA ARG A 253 -13.42 -18.63 -13.31
C ARG A 253 -14.85 -19.16 -13.26
N ASP A 254 -14.97 -20.48 -13.09
CA ASP A 254 -16.24 -21.19 -13.07
C ASP A 254 -16.86 -21.27 -11.65
N SER A 255 -16.24 -20.59 -10.67
CA SER A 255 -16.73 -20.52 -9.29
C SER A 255 -18.16 -19.94 -9.23
N PRO A 256 -19.05 -20.51 -8.38
CA PRO A 256 -20.42 -19.99 -8.22
C PRO A 256 -20.45 -18.60 -7.59
N ASP A 257 -19.41 -18.26 -6.81
CA ASP A 257 -19.18 -16.91 -6.32
C ASP A 257 -18.31 -16.15 -7.33
N PRO A 258 -18.71 -14.92 -7.77
CA PRO A 258 -17.94 -14.14 -8.72
C PRO A 258 -16.51 -13.91 -8.23
N PRO A 259 -15.49 -14.21 -9.04
CA PRO A 259 -14.10 -14.00 -8.64
C PRO A 259 -13.84 -12.51 -8.43
N LEU A 260 -12.90 -12.19 -7.54
CA LEU A 260 -12.40 -10.83 -7.37
C LEU A 260 -11.46 -10.47 -8.53
N SER A 261 -11.39 -9.19 -8.89
CA SER A 261 -10.48 -8.72 -9.94
C SER A 261 -8.99 -8.76 -9.55
N LEU A 262 -8.69 -8.72 -8.24
CA LEU A 262 -7.32 -8.71 -7.71
C LEU A 262 -6.53 -10.00 -8.04
N PRO A 263 -7.08 -11.22 -7.85
CA PRO A 263 -6.46 -12.48 -8.29
C PRO A 263 -5.91 -12.46 -9.71
N PHE A 264 -6.65 -11.88 -10.67
CA PHE A 264 -6.21 -11.82 -12.08
C PHE A 264 -4.89 -11.08 -12.24
N ARG A 265 -4.63 -10.04 -11.43
CA ARG A 265 -3.35 -9.31 -11.49
C ARG A 265 -2.17 -10.18 -11.07
N VAL A 266 -2.37 -10.99 -10.02
CA VAL A 266 -1.35 -11.93 -9.51
C VAL A 266 -1.07 -13.02 -10.55
N ILE A 267 -2.13 -13.50 -11.22
CA ILE A 267 -2.02 -14.48 -12.31
C ILE A 267 -1.32 -13.89 -13.54
N LEU A 268 -1.65 -12.65 -13.94
CA LEU A 268 -1.02 -12.00 -15.09
C LEU A 268 0.48 -11.72 -14.87
N LYS A 269 0.91 -11.47 -13.63
CA LYS A 269 2.33 -11.47 -13.24
C LYS A 269 2.94 -12.88 -13.36
N GLY A 270 2.20 -13.88 -12.91
CA GLY A 270 2.38 -15.32 -13.18
C GLY A 270 2.80 -15.65 -14.60
N LEU A 271 2.04 -15.10 -15.52
CA LEU A 271 2.03 -15.48 -16.93
C LEU A 271 2.97 -14.66 -17.80
N VAL A 272 3.83 -13.79 -17.23
CA VAL A 272 4.83 -13.04 -18.02
C VAL A 272 5.67 -13.96 -18.93
N PRO A 273 6.14 -15.14 -18.49
CA PRO A 273 6.85 -16.09 -19.36
C PRO A 273 5.97 -16.82 -20.40
N TYR A 274 4.64 -16.66 -20.34
CA TYR A 274 3.66 -17.41 -21.13
C TYR A 274 2.68 -16.48 -21.89
N PRO A 275 3.12 -15.79 -22.96
CA PRO A 275 2.36 -14.71 -23.60
C PRO A 275 0.95 -15.10 -24.08
N GLU A 276 0.79 -16.29 -24.66
CA GLU A 276 -0.51 -16.75 -25.16
C GLU A 276 -1.53 -16.97 -24.05
N LEU A 277 -1.11 -17.59 -22.95
CA LEU A 277 -1.96 -17.78 -21.77
C LEU A 277 -2.28 -16.45 -21.11
N ARG A 278 -1.31 -15.53 -21.11
CA ARG A 278 -1.44 -14.19 -20.57
C ARG A 278 -2.53 -13.41 -21.30
N GLU A 279 -2.48 -13.35 -22.63
CA GLU A 279 -3.54 -12.70 -23.44
C GLU A 279 -4.91 -13.32 -23.17
N ARG A 280 -5.01 -14.64 -23.13
CA ARG A 280 -6.27 -15.32 -22.80
C ARG A 280 -6.83 -14.89 -21.44
N VAL A 281 -6.00 -14.78 -20.40
CA VAL A 281 -6.44 -14.31 -19.08
C VAL A 281 -6.84 -12.84 -19.09
N LYS A 282 -6.25 -12.00 -19.95
CA LYS A 282 -6.68 -10.61 -20.14
C LYS A 282 -8.07 -10.53 -20.79
N ASP A 283 -8.32 -11.34 -21.81
CA ASP A 283 -9.62 -11.40 -22.48
C ASP A 283 -10.70 -11.87 -21.50
N ASP A 284 -10.45 -12.96 -20.77
CA ASP A 284 -11.35 -13.47 -19.74
C ASP A 284 -11.65 -12.41 -18.65
N PHE A 285 -10.64 -11.60 -18.27
CA PHE A 285 -10.83 -10.51 -17.31
C PHE A 285 -11.81 -9.45 -17.84
N LEU A 286 -11.67 -9.04 -19.10
CA LEU A 286 -12.55 -8.04 -19.72
C LEU A 286 -13.99 -8.56 -19.88
N GLU A 287 -14.15 -9.86 -20.10
CA GLU A 287 -15.47 -10.51 -20.13
C GLU A 287 -16.15 -10.46 -18.74
N LEU A 288 -15.40 -10.78 -17.67
CA LEU A 288 -15.93 -10.79 -16.31
C LEU A 288 -16.13 -9.38 -15.72
N PHE A 289 -15.29 -8.42 -16.12
CA PHE A 289 -15.27 -7.06 -15.56
C PHE A 289 -15.39 -6.00 -16.67
N PRO A 290 -16.55 -5.92 -17.35
CA PRO A 290 -16.74 -4.99 -18.45
C PRO A 290 -16.55 -3.54 -18.00
N GLY A 291 -15.73 -2.78 -18.74
CA GLY A 291 -15.42 -1.38 -18.46
C GLY A 291 -14.28 -1.15 -17.46
N MET A 292 -13.66 -2.22 -16.93
CA MET A 292 -12.41 -2.11 -16.19
C MET A 292 -11.20 -2.14 -17.13
N VAL A 293 -10.12 -1.46 -16.72
CA VAL A 293 -8.83 -1.52 -17.43
C VAL A 293 -8.05 -2.75 -16.95
N VAL A 294 -7.59 -3.57 -17.90
CA VAL A 294 -6.71 -4.70 -17.60
C VAL A 294 -5.38 -4.17 -17.07
N TYR A 295 -4.98 -4.63 -15.89
CA TYR A 295 -3.65 -4.34 -15.36
C TYR A 295 -2.64 -5.31 -15.98
N ASP A 296 -1.75 -4.75 -16.80
CA ASP A 296 -0.73 -5.46 -17.54
C ASP A 296 0.65 -4.90 -17.12
N PRO A 297 1.33 -5.50 -16.12
CA PRO A 297 2.66 -5.05 -15.72
C PRO A 297 3.65 -5.29 -16.87
N PRO A 298 4.56 -4.33 -17.15
CA PRO A 298 5.53 -4.43 -18.22
C PRO A 298 6.44 -5.66 -18.08
N GLU A 299 6.90 -6.19 -19.22
CA GLU A 299 7.70 -7.41 -19.35
C GLU A 299 9.06 -7.34 -18.61
N ASP A 300 9.53 -6.13 -18.30
CA ASP A 300 10.86 -5.82 -17.78
C ASP A 300 11.10 -6.17 -16.29
N LEU A 301 10.23 -6.95 -15.64
CA LEU A 301 10.44 -7.35 -14.24
C LEU A 301 11.37 -8.57 -14.08
N CYS A 302 11.83 -9.19 -15.17
CA CYS A 302 12.57 -10.45 -15.14
C CYS A 302 13.95 -10.43 -15.84
N VAL A 303 14.52 -9.28 -16.19
CA VAL A 303 15.86 -9.23 -16.82
C VAL A 303 16.75 -8.23 -16.10
N GLU A 304 17.96 -8.69 -15.77
CA GLU A 304 19.10 -7.96 -15.16
C GLU A 304 19.18 -7.95 -13.62
N SER A 305 19.50 -9.10 -13.01
CA SER A 305 20.25 -9.08 -11.74
C SER A 305 21.28 -10.21 -11.52
N ASP A 306 21.51 -11.13 -12.47
CA ASP A 306 22.39 -12.29 -12.21
C ASP A 306 23.59 -12.49 -13.17
N GLU A 307 23.83 -11.63 -14.18
CA GLU A 307 24.96 -11.85 -15.11
C GLU A 307 26.13 -10.85 -15.01
N GLU A 308 25.99 -9.66 -14.41
CA GLU A 308 27.12 -8.71 -14.32
C GLU A 308 27.99 -8.85 -13.05
N ALA A 309 27.66 -9.76 -12.12
CA ALA A 309 28.44 -9.98 -10.90
C ALA A 309 29.53 -11.07 -11.02
N ARG A 310 29.78 -11.61 -12.23
CA ARG A 310 30.71 -12.75 -12.44
C ARG A 310 31.84 -12.53 -13.45
N THR A 311 32.16 -11.28 -13.80
CA THR A 311 33.35 -11.00 -14.61
C THR A 311 34.05 -9.73 -14.14
N ASP A 312 34.64 -9.78 -12.94
CA ASP A 312 35.77 -8.87 -12.60
C ASP A 312 36.68 -9.47 -11.52
N SER A 313 36.82 -10.79 -11.52
CA SER A 313 37.95 -11.49 -10.93
C SER A 313 38.62 -12.28 -12.04
N ASP A 314 39.49 -11.64 -12.81
CA ASP A 314 40.61 -12.24 -13.55
C ASP A 314 41.24 -11.18 -14.46
N LEU A 315 41.98 -10.25 -13.88
CA LEU A 315 43.12 -9.61 -14.55
C LEU A 315 44.22 -9.36 -13.51
N GLU A 316 45.32 -10.09 -13.71
CA GLU A 316 46.64 -9.93 -13.08
C GLU A 316 47.24 -8.53 -13.29
#